data_AF-A0A962VU35-F1
#
_entry.id   AF-A0A962VU35-F1
#
_cell.length_a   1.000
_cell.length_b   1.000
_cell.length_c   1.000
_cell.angle_alpha   90.00
_cell.angle_beta   90.00
_cell.angle_gamma   90.00
#
_symmetry.space_group_name_H-M   'P 1'
#
loop_
_entity.id
_entity.type
_entity.pdbx_description
1 polymer ?
#
loop_
_entity_poly.entity_id
_entity_poly.type
_entity_poly.pdbx_seq_one_letter_code
_entity_poly.pdbx_strand_id
1 'polypeptide(L)'
;MTIVQNATATTTSQETTSSTSKKDLLGQEDFLKLMIAQMKNQDPTKPLDGQEYLGQLAQFSTLNSIQELQKSFDTLAQSLLSMQTTQATSMVGKQVLVESDRGYYTPGQPLEGQVTVPASVDNLTLKVYDANGQLVNTVNMGPQAAGQVNFSLGSGTMDAGVYRVVAEGAVNGENQQFGTQIWNQVQSVALGQNGQGSNLQLAGGVGLVDMNSVRGIR
;
A
#
# COMPACT_ATOMS: atom_id res chain seq x y z
N MET A 1 -18.05 -26.12 45.37
CA MET A 1 -17.29 -27.22 44.74
C MET A 1 -16.21 -26.60 43.89
N THR A 2 -14.97 -26.81 44.30
CA THR A 2 -13.70 -26.40 43.69
C THR A 2 -13.58 -26.90 42.24
N ILE A 3 -13.09 -26.07 41.32
CA ILE A 3 -11.75 -26.23 40.70
C ILE A 3 -11.36 -24.97 39.90
N VAL A 4 -10.11 -24.61 40.13
CA VAL A 4 -9.30 -23.53 39.55
C VAL A 4 -8.52 -24.13 38.37
N GLN A 5 -8.35 -23.41 37.26
CA GLN A 5 -7.14 -23.59 36.46
C GLN A 5 -6.78 -22.32 35.66
N ASN A 6 -5.78 -21.62 36.18
CA ASN A 6 -4.95 -20.66 35.47
C ASN A 6 -4.17 -21.38 34.36
N ALA A 7 -4.19 -20.84 33.15
CA ALA A 7 -3.21 -21.13 32.12
C ALA A 7 -2.60 -19.80 31.64
N THR A 8 -1.64 -19.29 32.42
CA THR A 8 -0.67 -18.29 31.96
C THR A 8 0.26 -18.97 30.95
N ALA A 9 0.05 -18.70 29.66
CA ALA A 9 1.01 -19.05 28.62
C ALA A 9 2.11 -17.98 28.61
N THR A 10 3.22 -18.29 29.28
CA THR A 10 4.48 -17.55 29.17
C THR A 10 5.09 -17.87 27.80
N THR A 11 4.88 -17.01 26.81
CA THR A 11 5.64 -17.05 25.56
C THR A 11 7.01 -16.45 25.82
N THR A 12 8.00 -17.31 26.06
CA THR A 12 9.41 -16.98 26.01
C THR A 12 9.74 -16.48 24.60
N SER A 13 9.87 -15.17 24.43
CA SER A 13 10.47 -14.56 23.25
C SER A 13 11.94 -14.95 23.23
N GLN A 14 12.24 -15.98 22.46
CA GLN A 14 13.58 -16.42 22.14
C GLN A 14 14.27 -15.30 21.38
N GLU A 15 15.23 -14.67 22.04
CA GLU A 15 16.11 -13.66 21.48
C GLU A 15 16.93 -14.31 20.37
N THR A 16 16.50 -14.11 19.11
CA THR A 16 17.27 -14.53 17.94
C THR A 16 18.48 -13.61 17.82
N THR A 17 19.50 -13.88 18.62
CA THR A 17 20.80 -13.22 18.48
C THR A 17 21.31 -13.49 17.07
N SER A 18 21.34 -12.43 16.27
CA SER A 18 22.10 -12.32 15.03
C SER A 18 23.58 -12.58 15.32
N SER A 19 23.97 -13.86 15.31
CA SER A 19 25.33 -14.34 15.59
C SER A 19 26.16 -14.55 14.33
N THR A 20 25.56 -14.39 13.14
CA THR A 20 26.26 -14.65 11.86
C THR A 20 27.29 -13.56 11.50
N SER A 21 27.18 -12.34 12.04
CA SER A 21 28.11 -11.24 11.73
C SER A 21 29.38 -11.25 12.59
N LYS A 22 29.30 -11.66 13.86
CA LYS A 22 30.43 -11.52 14.80
C LYS A 22 31.57 -12.51 14.57
N LYS A 23 31.28 -13.68 14.00
CA LYS A 23 32.30 -14.73 13.79
C LYS A 23 33.24 -14.43 12.62
N ASP A 24 32.75 -13.67 11.64
CA ASP A 24 33.48 -13.34 10.42
C ASP A 24 34.39 -12.11 10.61
N LEU A 25 33.92 -11.10 11.35
CA LEU A 25 34.76 -9.96 11.76
C LEU A 25 35.89 -10.38 12.73
N LEU A 26 35.64 -11.33 13.64
CA LEU A 26 36.69 -11.88 14.52
C LEU A 26 37.82 -12.55 13.74
N GLY A 27 37.50 -13.23 12.63
CA GLY A 27 38.49 -13.86 11.75
C GLY A 27 39.37 -12.85 10.99
N GLN A 28 38.79 -11.72 10.59
CA GLN A 28 39.50 -10.64 9.88
C GLN A 28 40.48 -9.90 10.80
N GLU A 29 40.08 -9.60 12.05
CA GLU A 29 40.93 -8.94 13.04
C GLU A 29 42.09 -9.82 13.52
N ASP A 30 41.84 -11.11 13.77
CA ASP A 30 42.88 -12.04 14.20
C ASP A 30 43.85 -12.39 13.06
N PHE A 31 43.38 -12.37 11.80
CA PHE A 31 44.23 -12.46 10.63
C PHE A 31 45.13 -11.23 10.45
N LEU A 32 44.59 -10.01 10.58
CA LEU A 32 45.37 -8.77 10.52
C LEU A 32 46.47 -8.75 11.60
N LYS A 33 46.17 -9.25 12.81
CA LYS A 33 47.18 -9.42 13.88
C LYS A 33 48.28 -10.42 13.50
N LEU A 34 47.91 -11.57 12.93
CA LEU A 34 48.88 -12.55 12.43
C LEU A 34 49.74 -11.99 11.29
N MET A 35 49.15 -11.20 10.39
CA MET A 35 49.88 -10.56 9.28
C MET A 35 50.86 -9.50 9.78
N ILE A 36 50.47 -8.66 10.75
CA ILE A 36 51.37 -7.68 11.39
C ILE A 36 52.50 -8.40 12.15
N ALA A 37 52.20 -9.51 12.82
CA ALA A 37 53.20 -10.32 13.51
C ALA A 37 54.21 -10.97 12.55
N GLN A 38 53.76 -11.44 11.39
CA GLN A 38 54.64 -11.98 10.34
C GLN A 38 55.47 -10.87 9.67
N MET A 39 54.89 -9.70 9.40
CA MET A 39 55.61 -8.55 8.80
C MET A 39 56.72 -8.00 9.70
N LYS A 40 56.55 -8.08 11.03
CA LYS A 40 57.59 -7.74 12.02
C LYS A 40 58.75 -8.75 12.09
N ASN A 41 58.57 -9.96 11.54
CA ASN A 41 59.53 -11.07 11.63
C ASN A 41 60.02 -11.58 10.26
N GLN A 42 59.71 -10.88 9.16
CA GLN A 42 60.13 -11.26 7.81
C GLN A 42 61.52 -10.68 7.48
N ASP A 43 62.37 -11.51 6.88
CA ASP A 43 63.62 -11.12 6.25
C ASP A 43 63.30 -10.34 4.94
N PRO A 44 63.91 -9.15 4.71
CA PRO A 44 63.56 -8.23 3.62
C PRO A 44 63.77 -8.77 2.19
N THR A 45 64.25 -10.01 2.02
CA THR A 45 64.65 -10.57 0.72
C THR A 45 63.60 -11.45 0.02
N LYS A 46 62.43 -11.75 0.63
CA LYS A 46 61.36 -12.57 0.00
C LYS A 46 59.92 -12.15 0.35
N PRO A 47 59.31 -11.20 -0.37
CA PRO A 47 58.00 -10.67 -0.02
C PRO A 47 56.88 -11.14 -0.98
N LEU A 48 56.39 -12.40 -0.95
CA LEU A 48 55.42 -12.80 -1.99
C LEU A 48 54.19 -13.68 -1.67
N ASP A 49 53.94 -14.21 -0.46
CA ASP A 49 52.73 -15.04 -0.24
C ASP A 49 51.55 -14.33 0.44
N GLY A 50 51.75 -13.13 1.01
CA GLY A 50 50.70 -12.41 1.74
C GLY A 50 49.68 -11.66 0.87
N GLN A 51 50.07 -11.28 -0.36
CA GLN A 51 49.25 -10.40 -1.23
C GLN A 51 48.06 -11.11 -1.89
N GLU A 52 48.20 -12.39 -2.27
CA GLU A 52 47.13 -13.13 -2.95
C GLU A 52 45.97 -13.46 -1.98
N TYR A 53 46.30 -13.79 -0.72
CA TYR A 53 45.30 -14.00 0.33
C TYR A 53 44.61 -12.70 0.76
N LEU A 54 45.34 -11.57 0.77
CA LEU A 54 44.78 -10.23 0.95
C LEU A 54 43.76 -9.88 -0.16
N GLY A 55 44.06 -10.26 -1.40
CA GLY A 55 43.13 -10.11 -2.52
C GLY A 55 41.85 -10.93 -2.33
N GLN A 56 41.97 -12.18 -1.91
CA GLN A 56 40.82 -13.06 -1.61
C GLN A 56 40.00 -12.55 -0.40
N LEU A 57 40.66 -12.06 0.64
CA LEU A 57 40.00 -11.45 1.80
C LEU A 57 39.29 -10.14 1.44
N ALA A 58 39.89 -9.30 0.60
CA ALA A 58 39.25 -8.09 0.08
C ALA A 58 38.02 -8.43 -0.78
N GLN A 59 38.11 -9.48 -1.60
CA GLN A 59 36.99 -9.99 -2.39
C GLN A 59 35.86 -10.50 -1.47
N PHE A 60 36.20 -11.23 -0.42
CA PHE A 60 35.24 -11.74 0.56
C PHE A 60 34.60 -10.61 1.38
N SER A 61 35.39 -9.63 1.83
CA SER A 61 34.89 -8.42 2.50
C SER A 61 33.94 -7.62 1.61
N THR A 62 34.22 -7.55 0.30
CA THR A 62 33.33 -6.91 -0.68
C THR A 62 32.03 -7.70 -0.83
N LEU A 63 32.09 -9.02 -0.94
CA LEU A 63 30.91 -9.88 -1.00
C LEU A 63 30.05 -9.74 0.27
N ASN A 64 30.67 -9.73 1.45
CA ASN A 64 29.98 -9.52 2.72
C ASN A 64 29.33 -8.13 2.76
N SER A 65 30.04 -7.08 2.33
CA SER A 65 29.50 -5.73 2.26
C SER A 65 28.28 -5.65 1.31
N ILE A 66 28.30 -6.37 0.19
CA ILE A 66 27.16 -6.47 -0.74
C ILE A 66 25.99 -7.21 -0.09
N GLN A 67 26.24 -8.29 0.66
CA GLN A 67 25.20 -9.00 1.39
C GLN A 67 24.57 -8.14 2.50
N GLU A 68 25.38 -7.36 3.23
CA GLU A 68 24.89 -6.41 4.23
C GLU A 68 24.05 -5.30 3.61
N LEU A 69 24.46 -4.83 2.44
CA LEU A 69 23.72 -3.85 1.66
C LEU A 69 22.38 -4.42 1.18
N GLN A 70 22.35 -5.65 0.66
CA GLN A 70 21.11 -6.33 0.28
C GLN A 70 20.16 -6.47 1.49
N LYS A 71 20.66 -6.91 2.64
CA LYS A 71 19.88 -7.01 3.88
C LYS A 71 19.32 -5.66 4.33
N SER A 72 20.10 -4.59 4.16
CA SER A 72 19.68 -3.22 4.48
C SER A 72 18.55 -2.77 3.54
N PHE A 73 18.60 -3.12 2.26
CA PHE A 73 17.51 -2.86 1.32
C PHE A 73 16.24 -3.65 1.65
N ASP A 74 16.36 -4.93 2.01
CA ASP A 74 15.20 -5.73 2.42
C ASP A 74 14.53 -5.13 3.66
N THR A 75 15.33 -4.66 4.62
CA THR A 75 14.85 -4.00 5.84
C THR A 75 14.14 -2.67 5.50
N LEU A 76 14.71 -1.88 4.58
CA LEU A 76 14.08 -0.64 4.11
C LEU A 76 12.75 -0.92 3.40
N ALA A 77 12.69 -1.91 2.51
CA ALA A 77 11.47 -2.29 1.82
C ALA A 77 10.37 -2.73 2.81
N GLN A 78 10.72 -3.51 3.84
CA GLN A 78 9.78 -3.88 4.91
C GLN A 78 9.30 -2.67 5.71
N SER A 79 10.18 -1.72 6.01
CA SER A 79 9.80 -0.48 6.71
C SER A 79 8.81 0.35 5.89
N LEU A 80 9.06 0.51 4.58
CA LEU A 80 8.15 1.21 3.67
C LEU A 80 6.78 0.52 3.58
N LEU A 81 6.75 -0.81 3.52
CA LEU A 81 5.51 -1.58 3.53
C LEU A 81 4.75 -1.40 4.87
N SER A 82 5.46 -1.38 6.00
CA SER A 82 4.88 -1.15 7.32
C SER A 82 4.25 0.25 7.44
N MET A 83 4.93 1.28 6.90
CA MET A 83 4.37 2.63 6.83
C MET A 83 3.09 2.68 5.98
N GLN A 84 3.12 2.05 4.79
CA GLN A 84 1.94 1.98 3.91
C GLN A 84 0.77 1.26 4.62
N THR A 85 1.07 0.16 5.31
CA THR A 85 0.09 -0.60 6.10
C THR A 85 -0.54 0.27 7.18
N THR A 86 0.28 1.05 7.90
CA THR A 86 -0.19 1.95 8.96
C THR A 86 -1.09 3.06 8.41
N GLN A 87 -0.76 3.59 7.24
CA GLN A 87 -1.62 4.56 6.56
C GLN A 87 -2.95 3.93 6.15
N ALA A 88 -2.92 2.74 5.55
CA ALA A 88 -4.12 2.01 5.17
C ALA A 88 -5.01 1.68 6.38
N THR A 89 -4.43 1.22 7.50
CA THR A 89 -5.21 0.91 8.71
C THR A 89 -5.86 2.14 9.31
N SER A 90 -5.23 3.32 9.20
CA SER A 90 -5.83 4.59 9.64
C SER A 90 -7.05 5.01 8.81
N MET A 91 -7.21 4.45 7.60
CA MET A 91 -8.38 4.68 6.73
C MET A 91 -9.58 3.80 7.08
N VAL A 92 -9.39 2.70 7.81
CA VAL A 92 -10.48 1.80 8.20
C VAL A 92 -11.53 2.58 9.00
N GLY A 93 -12.79 2.46 8.59
CA GLY A 93 -13.92 3.19 9.17
C GLY A 93 -14.12 4.61 8.63
N LYS A 94 -13.13 5.20 7.91
CA LYS A 94 -13.24 6.49 7.24
C LYS A 94 -13.86 6.36 5.86
N GLN A 95 -14.26 7.49 5.26
CA GLN A 95 -14.65 7.54 3.86
C GLN A 95 -13.46 7.97 2.99
N VAL A 96 -13.26 7.26 1.89
CA VAL A 96 -12.24 7.57 0.88
C VAL A 96 -12.90 7.87 -0.45
N LEU A 97 -12.39 8.89 -1.15
CA LEU A 97 -12.80 9.21 -2.52
C LEU A 97 -11.92 8.40 -3.47
N VAL A 98 -12.54 7.55 -4.27
CA VAL A 98 -11.85 6.66 -5.20
C VAL A 98 -12.45 6.78 -6.59
N GLU A 99 -11.64 6.60 -7.62
CA GLU A 99 -12.13 6.48 -9.01
C GLU A 99 -12.96 5.21 -9.15
N SER A 100 -14.28 5.38 -9.13
CA SER A 100 -15.24 4.29 -9.15
C SER A 100 -16.59 4.80 -9.64
N ASP A 101 -17.25 3.99 -10.45
CA ASP A 101 -18.66 4.19 -10.79
C ASP A 101 -19.60 3.50 -9.81
N ARG A 102 -19.09 2.91 -8.72
CA ARG A 102 -19.89 2.20 -7.72
C ARG A 102 -19.74 2.79 -6.32
N GLY A 103 -20.86 2.80 -5.61
CA GLY A 103 -20.93 3.29 -4.24
C GLY A 103 -21.93 2.52 -3.41
N TYR A 104 -21.63 2.30 -2.13
CA TYR A 104 -22.60 1.72 -1.20
C TYR A 104 -23.49 2.81 -0.61
N TYR A 105 -24.79 2.74 -0.90
CA TYR A 105 -25.81 3.59 -0.30
C TYR A 105 -26.27 3.01 1.04
N THR A 106 -26.29 3.87 2.06
CA THR A 106 -26.89 3.57 3.37
C THR A 106 -28.08 4.50 3.58
N PRO A 107 -29.29 3.99 3.88
CA PRO A 107 -30.45 4.82 4.13
C PRO A 107 -30.17 5.91 5.18
N GLY A 108 -30.55 7.14 4.86
CA GLY A 108 -30.29 8.31 5.71
C GLY A 108 -28.92 8.95 5.54
N GLN A 109 -28.05 8.43 4.67
CA GLN A 109 -26.80 9.08 4.25
C GLN A 109 -26.82 9.29 2.72
N PRO A 110 -26.46 10.47 2.22
CA PRO A 110 -26.34 10.66 0.78
C PRO A 110 -25.15 9.89 0.23
N LEU A 111 -25.30 9.35 -0.98
CA LEU A 111 -24.18 8.87 -1.78
C LEU A 111 -23.54 10.05 -2.50
N GLU A 112 -22.34 10.41 -2.09
CA GLU A 112 -21.64 11.60 -2.57
C GLU A 112 -20.44 11.23 -3.44
N GLY A 113 -20.10 12.13 -4.36
CA GLY A 113 -18.97 11.92 -5.26
C GLY A 113 -18.69 13.11 -6.16
N GLN A 114 -17.84 12.88 -7.15
CA GLN A 114 -17.41 13.83 -8.16
C GLN A 114 -17.49 13.21 -9.54
N VAL A 115 -17.78 14.05 -10.54
CA VAL A 115 -17.63 13.73 -11.96
C VAL A 115 -16.47 14.54 -12.52
N THR A 116 -15.60 13.91 -13.29
CA THR A 116 -14.56 14.60 -14.06
C THR A 116 -15.11 14.94 -15.44
N VAL A 117 -15.46 16.20 -15.65
CA VAL A 117 -15.99 16.73 -16.91
C VAL A 117 -14.82 17.25 -17.77
N PRO A 118 -14.52 16.66 -18.94
CA PRO A 118 -13.31 16.98 -19.71
C PRO A 118 -13.41 18.32 -20.48
N ALA A 119 -14.62 18.74 -20.83
CA ALA A 119 -14.93 19.97 -21.55
C ALA A 119 -16.33 20.44 -21.15
N SER A 120 -16.64 21.73 -21.32
CA SER A 120 -17.97 22.24 -20.99
C SER A 120 -19.07 21.47 -21.72
N VAL A 121 -20.14 21.15 -21.00
CA VAL A 121 -21.32 20.46 -21.51
C VAL A 121 -22.57 21.29 -21.25
N ASP A 122 -23.53 21.25 -22.17
CA ASP A 122 -24.82 21.93 -22.01
C ASP A 122 -25.73 21.21 -20.99
N ASN A 123 -25.51 19.91 -20.82
CA ASN A 123 -26.29 19.09 -19.91
C ASN A 123 -25.45 17.91 -19.39
N LEU A 124 -25.22 17.88 -18.08
CA LEU A 124 -24.69 16.72 -17.36
C LEU A 124 -25.84 15.96 -16.71
N THR A 125 -25.95 14.66 -16.98
CA THR A 125 -26.96 13.78 -16.39
C THR A 125 -26.29 12.64 -15.64
N LEU A 126 -26.72 12.40 -14.40
CA LEU A 126 -26.36 11.22 -13.62
C LEU A 126 -27.47 10.19 -13.71
N LYS A 127 -27.13 8.96 -14.07
CA LYS A 127 -28.00 7.80 -14.05
C LYS A 127 -27.54 6.85 -12.95
N VAL A 128 -28.46 6.45 -12.09
CA VAL A 128 -28.19 5.56 -10.95
C VAL A 128 -28.85 4.22 -11.22
N TYR A 129 -28.05 3.16 -11.22
CA TYR A 129 -28.49 1.79 -11.45
C TYR A 129 -28.31 0.96 -10.17
N ASP A 130 -29.26 0.07 -9.90
CA ASP A 130 -29.14 -0.91 -8.81
C ASP A 130 -28.20 -2.08 -9.17
N ALA A 131 -28.08 -3.04 -8.26
CA ALA A 131 -27.27 -4.24 -8.45
C ALA A 131 -27.74 -5.15 -9.62
N ASN A 132 -29.02 -5.03 -10.03
CA ASN A 132 -29.60 -5.77 -11.16
C ASN A 132 -29.40 -5.04 -12.49
N GLY A 133 -28.83 -3.83 -12.47
CA GLY A 133 -28.70 -2.97 -13.65
C GLY A 133 -29.99 -2.22 -14.03
N GLN A 134 -30.99 -2.17 -13.14
CA GLN A 134 -32.20 -1.38 -13.34
C GLN A 134 -31.93 0.08 -13.01
N LEU A 135 -32.36 0.98 -13.89
CA LEU A 135 -32.28 2.43 -13.65
C LEU A 135 -33.27 2.81 -12.55
N VAL A 136 -32.75 3.23 -11.40
CA VAL A 136 -33.55 3.60 -10.23
C VAL A 136 -33.68 5.10 -10.03
N ASN A 137 -32.76 5.89 -10.59
CA ASN A 137 -32.82 7.35 -10.51
C ASN A 137 -32.08 8.02 -11.66
N THR A 138 -32.55 9.20 -12.05
CA THR A 138 -31.88 10.09 -13.02
C THR A 138 -31.85 11.50 -12.45
N VAL A 139 -30.67 12.09 -12.35
CA VAL A 139 -30.48 13.47 -11.87
C VAL A 139 -29.89 14.31 -13.00
N ASN A 140 -30.60 15.35 -13.39
CA ASN A 140 -30.11 16.34 -14.34
C ASN A 140 -29.38 17.45 -13.55
N MET A 141 -28.10 17.66 -13.85
CA MET A 141 -27.23 18.67 -13.23
C MET A 141 -27.06 19.93 -14.09
N GLY A 142 -27.71 19.98 -15.26
CA GLY A 142 -27.68 21.11 -16.18
C GLY A 142 -26.30 21.35 -16.82
N PRO A 143 -26.05 22.57 -17.33
CA PRO A 143 -24.78 22.93 -17.92
C PRO A 143 -23.65 22.89 -16.89
N GLN A 144 -22.50 22.34 -17.28
CA GLN A 144 -21.33 22.25 -16.43
C GLN A 144 -20.08 22.65 -17.22
N ALA A 145 -19.18 23.39 -16.57
CA ALA A 145 -17.86 23.68 -17.12
C ALA A 145 -16.95 22.44 -17.03
N ALA A 146 -15.81 22.49 -17.74
CA ALA A 146 -14.75 21.50 -17.54
C ALA A 146 -14.21 21.54 -16.10
N GLY A 147 -13.95 20.36 -15.52
CA GLY A 147 -13.42 20.23 -14.16
C GLY A 147 -14.12 19.16 -13.33
N GLN A 148 -13.89 19.20 -12.01
CA GLN A 148 -14.55 18.32 -11.06
C GLN A 148 -15.89 18.92 -10.61
N VAL A 149 -16.96 18.16 -10.80
CA VAL A 149 -18.32 18.55 -10.39
C VAL A 149 -18.80 17.62 -9.28
N ASN A 150 -19.05 18.17 -8.10
CA ASN A 150 -19.58 17.40 -6.96
C ASN A 150 -21.05 17.01 -7.19
N PHE A 151 -21.42 15.82 -6.73
CA PHE A 151 -22.81 15.38 -6.66
C PHE A 151 -23.14 14.77 -5.29
N SER A 152 -24.44 14.78 -4.97
CA SER A 152 -25.00 14.15 -3.79
C SER A 152 -26.31 13.48 -4.17
N LEU A 153 -26.39 12.16 -3.98
CA LEU A 153 -27.51 11.32 -4.40
C LEU A 153 -28.21 10.74 -3.17
N GLY A 154 -29.51 10.99 -3.06
CA GLY A 154 -30.39 10.29 -2.13
C GLY A 154 -30.69 11.02 -0.83
N SER A 155 -31.97 11.16 -0.55
CA SER A 155 -32.52 11.46 0.78
C SER A 155 -33.81 10.65 1.06
N GLY A 156 -33.83 9.34 0.70
CA GLY A 156 -34.74 8.40 1.41
C GLY A 156 -35.57 7.38 0.62
N THR A 157 -35.35 7.15 -0.68
CA THR A 157 -36.18 6.19 -1.46
C THR A 157 -35.45 4.96 -2.00
N MET A 158 -34.15 4.83 -1.74
CA MET A 158 -33.34 3.70 -2.18
C MET A 158 -33.10 2.75 -1.00
N ASP A 159 -33.09 1.45 -1.28
CA ASP A 159 -32.70 0.45 -0.29
C ASP A 159 -31.18 0.49 -0.05
N ALA A 160 -30.73 -0.08 1.07
CA ALA A 160 -29.30 -0.23 1.31
C ALA A 160 -28.69 -1.16 0.25
N GLY A 161 -27.59 -0.75 -0.39
CA GLY A 161 -26.99 -1.56 -1.45
C GLY A 161 -25.92 -0.85 -2.24
N VAL A 162 -25.26 -1.60 -3.12
CA VAL A 162 -24.32 -1.03 -4.09
C VAL A 162 -25.09 -0.51 -5.28
N TYR A 163 -24.85 0.76 -5.60
CA TYR A 163 -25.40 1.42 -6.78
C TYR A 163 -24.28 1.81 -7.72
N ARG A 164 -24.58 1.74 -9.02
CA ARG A 164 -23.71 2.21 -10.08
C ARG A 164 -24.16 3.59 -10.57
N VAL A 165 -23.27 4.57 -10.54
CA VAL A 165 -23.50 5.94 -10.99
C VAL A 165 -22.78 6.16 -12.32
N VAL A 166 -23.57 6.45 -13.35
CA VAL A 166 -23.09 6.77 -14.70
C VAL A 166 -23.33 8.24 -14.96
N ALA A 167 -22.27 8.98 -15.22
CA ALA A 167 -22.34 10.39 -15.62
C ALA A 167 -22.24 10.50 -17.14
N GLU A 168 -23.19 11.18 -17.79
CA GLU A 168 -23.22 11.36 -19.24
C GLU A 168 -23.46 12.83 -19.59
N GLY A 169 -22.82 13.30 -20.65
CA GLY A 169 -23.07 14.62 -21.23
C GLY A 169 -22.55 14.71 -22.66
N ALA A 170 -23.04 15.71 -23.39
CA ALA A 170 -22.62 15.95 -24.77
C ALA A 170 -21.41 16.88 -24.83
N VAL A 171 -20.30 16.41 -25.41
CA VAL A 171 -19.13 17.23 -25.75
C VAL A 171 -19.08 17.36 -27.26
N ASN A 172 -19.13 18.59 -27.79
CA ASN A 172 -19.19 18.86 -29.24
C ASN A 172 -20.35 18.13 -29.95
N GLY A 173 -21.48 17.93 -29.28
CA GLY A 173 -22.65 17.24 -29.82
C GLY A 173 -22.60 15.71 -29.73
N GLU A 174 -21.51 15.12 -29.24
CA GLU A 174 -21.38 13.68 -29.01
C GLU A 174 -21.60 13.34 -27.55
N ASN A 175 -22.56 12.45 -27.27
CA ASN A 175 -22.80 11.95 -25.92
C ASN A 175 -21.64 11.03 -25.49
N GLN A 176 -21.06 11.34 -24.34
CA GLN A 176 -19.96 10.59 -23.76
C GLN A 176 -20.21 10.32 -22.28
N GLN A 177 -19.68 9.20 -21.79
CA GLN A 177 -19.66 8.91 -20.36
C GLN A 177 -18.43 9.56 -19.73
N PHE A 178 -18.61 10.17 -18.56
CA PHE A 178 -17.54 10.78 -17.79
C PHE A 178 -17.11 9.89 -16.63
N GLY A 179 -15.84 10.02 -16.24
CA GLY A 179 -15.28 9.33 -15.09
C GLY A 179 -15.90 9.86 -13.80
N THR A 180 -16.24 8.96 -12.89
CA THR A 180 -16.81 9.26 -11.59
C THR A 180 -15.85 8.87 -10.47
N GLN A 181 -15.94 9.60 -9.36
CA GLN A 181 -15.26 9.33 -8.12
C GLN A 181 -16.30 9.30 -7.01
N ILE A 182 -16.32 8.27 -6.18
CA ILE A 182 -17.38 8.09 -5.18
C ILE A 182 -16.77 7.91 -3.80
N TRP A 183 -17.36 8.59 -2.82
CA TRP A 183 -17.02 8.41 -1.41
C TRP A 183 -17.52 7.05 -0.95
N ASN A 184 -16.58 6.20 -0.54
CA ASN A 184 -16.87 4.86 -0.03
C ASN A 184 -16.26 4.69 1.35
N GLN A 185 -16.98 4.03 2.25
CA GLN A 185 -16.43 3.68 3.55
C GLN A 185 -15.44 2.53 3.41
N VAL A 186 -14.28 2.63 4.05
CA VAL A 186 -13.30 1.53 4.11
C VAL A 186 -13.71 0.56 5.21
N GLN A 187 -13.92 -0.70 4.85
CA GLN A 187 -14.31 -1.75 5.78
C GLN A 187 -13.08 -2.46 6.39
N SER A 188 -12.08 -2.74 5.57
CA SER A 188 -10.85 -3.38 6.02
C SER A 188 -9.69 -3.09 5.06
N VAL A 189 -8.49 -3.50 5.45
CA VAL A 189 -7.29 -3.43 4.62
C VAL A 189 -6.89 -4.87 4.26
N ALA A 190 -6.60 -5.08 2.99
CA ALA A 190 -5.96 -6.30 2.51
C ALA A 190 -4.52 -5.98 2.15
N LEU A 191 -3.58 -6.64 2.81
CA LEU A 191 -2.16 -6.53 2.48
C LEU A 191 -1.87 -7.39 1.25
N GLY A 192 -1.34 -6.77 0.19
CA GLY A 192 -0.79 -7.52 -0.92
C GLY A 192 0.44 -8.32 -0.49
N GLN A 193 0.63 -9.50 -1.10
CA GLN A 193 1.84 -10.29 -0.93
C GLN A 193 2.81 -10.00 -2.08
N ASN A 194 4.10 -10.24 -1.89
CA ASN A 194 5.13 -10.13 -2.95
C ASN A 194 5.25 -8.76 -3.62
N GLY A 195 5.19 -7.67 -2.84
CA GLY A 195 5.38 -6.30 -3.35
C GLY A 195 4.13 -5.70 -4.00
N GLN A 196 3.00 -6.40 -3.98
CA GLN A 196 1.69 -5.81 -4.23
C GLN A 196 1.35 -4.95 -3.01
N GLY A 197 1.07 -3.66 -3.21
CA GLY A 197 0.81 -2.71 -2.13
C GLY A 197 -0.43 -3.03 -1.29
N SER A 198 -0.76 -2.15 -0.35
CA SER A 198 -1.97 -2.28 0.45
C SER A 198 -3.23 -1.93 -0.35
N ASN A 199 -4.24 -2.80 -0.30
CA ASN A 199 -5.56 -2.59 -0.87
C ASN A 199 -6.58 -2.28 0.23
N LEU A 200 -7.54 -1.44 -0.08
CA LEU A 200 -8.67 -1.10 0.76
C LEU A 200 -9.89 -1.91 0.31
N GLN A 201 -10.49 -2.64 1.25
CA GLN A 201 -11.78 -3.26 1.03
C GLN A 201 -12.87 -2.23 1.32
N LEU A 202 -13.63 -1.86 0.30
CA LEU A 202 -14.72 -0.91 0.44
C LEU A 202 -15.98 -1.62 0.93
N ALA A 203 -16.77 -0.89 1.73
CA ALA A 203 -18.02 -1.36 2.30
C ALA A 203 -19.03 -1.79 1.22
N GLY A 204 -19.94 -2.69 1.60
CA GLY A 204 -21.03 -3.12 0.72
C GLY A 204 -20.63 -4.02 -0.43
N GLY A 205 -19.36 -4.41 -0.55
CA GLY A 205 -18.88 -5.22 -1.66
C GLY A 205 -18.62 -4.41 -2.94
N VAL A 206 -18.39 -3.10 -2.83
CA VAL A 206 -17.93 -2.26 -3.96
C VAL A 206 -16.62 -2.79 -4.55
N GLY A 207 -15.77 -3.41 -3.73
CA GLY A 207 -14.60 -4.17 -4.15
C GLY A 207 -13.32 -3.78 -3.41
N LEU A 208 -12.21 -4.32 -3.90
CA LEU A 208 -10.86 -3.93 -3.47
C LEU A 208 -10.39 -2.75 -4.32
N VAL A 209 -9.79 -1.76 -3.67
CA VAL A 209 -9.23 -0.58 -4.32
C VAL A 209 -7.80 -0.36 -3.85
N ASP A 210 -6.89 -0.09 -4.77
CA ASP A 210 -5.49 0.22 -4.43
C ASP A 210 -5.44 1.53 -3.62
N MET A 211 -4.72 1.53 -2.49
CA MET A 211 -4.62 2.71 -1.62
C MET A 211 -4.07 3.93 -2.37
N ASN A 212 -3.22 3.74 -3.38
CA ASN A 212 -2.66 4.83 -4.19
C ASN A 212 -3.68 5.46 -5.15
N SER A 213 -4.82 4.81 -5.39
CA SER A 213 -5.92 5.37 -6.18
C SER A 213 -6.86 6.28 -5.37
N VAL A 214 -6.65 6.36 -4.04
CA VAL A 214 -7.40 7.27 -3.17
C VAL A 214 -7.06 8.73 -3.53
N ARG A 215 -8.10 9.54 -3.68
CA ARG A 215 -8.03 10.97 -4.05
C ARG A 215 -8.39 11.91 -2.91
N GLY A 216 -9.02 11.39 -1.85
CA GLY A 216 -9.40 12.15 -0.67
C GLY A 216 -9.82 11.23 0.48
N ILE A 217 -9.77 11.75 1.71
CA ILE A 217 -10.15 11.04 2.93
C ILE A 217 -10.96 11.99 3.81
N ARG A 218 -12.05 11.53 4.42
CA ARG A 218 -12.79 12.26 5.46
C ARG A 218 -13.28 11.33 6.57
#